data_AF-A0A2U8VQ62-F1
#
_entry.id   AF-A0A2U8VQ62-F1
#
_cell.length_a   1.000
_cell.length_b   1.000
_cell.length_c   1.000
_cell.angle_alpha   90.00
_cell.angle_beta   90.00
_cell.angle_gamma   90.00
#
_symmetry.space_group_name_H-M   'P 1'
#
loop_
_entity.id
_entity.type
_entity.pdbx_description
1 polymer ?
#
loop_
_entity_poly.entity_id
_entity_poly.type
_entity_poly.pdbx_seq_one_letter_code
_entity_poly.pdbx_strand_id
1 'polypeptide(L)'
;MSIQPVSRERHAHLRWKGFSSFAFAASTTLAPLAAAEISQAALALPLAFIERDGHWSMAAVLGLMPGQNLYVDAGGVWLGRYIPAALRGYPFLIGARADSEPPPCIDASSGLVTPGEGEPFFDEAGSLSPTVTQVMRFLEQTAQSEATLVDACETLASFAVLEA
;
A
#
# COMPACT_ATOMS: atom_id res chain seq x y z
N MET A 1 10.12 -7.43 6.00
CA MET A 1 9.80 -7.24 4.57
C MET A 1 11.08 -7.31 3.76
N SER A 2 11.05 -7.98 2.61
CA SER A 2 12.18 -8.08 1.67
C SER A 2 11.71 -7.54 0.32
N ILE A 3 11.92 -6.25 0.09
CA ILE A 3 11.40 -5.55 -1.08
C ILE A 3 12.33 -5.78 -2.28
N GLN A 4 11.76 -6.25 -3.40
CA GLN A 4 12.51 -6.44 -4.64
C GLN A 4 11.73 -5.93 -5.86
N PRO A 5 12.40 -5.32 -6.85
CA PRO A 5 11.77 -4.94 -8.11
C PRO A 5 11.26 -6.17 -8.87
N VAL A 6 10.08 -6.06 -9.47
CA VAL A 6 9.55 -7.08 -10.36
C VAL A 6 10.35 -7.09 -11.66
N SER A 7 11.02 -8.21 -11.92
CA SER A 7 11.77 -8.44 -13.16
C SER A 7 11.47 -9.81 -13.73
N ARG A 8 11.60 -9.95 -15.05
CA ARG A 8 11.36 -11.22 -15.75
C ARG A 8 12.35 -12.29 -15.31
N GLU A 9 13.62 -11.94 -15.16
CA GLU A 9 14.69 -12.85 -14.75
C GLU A 9 14.38 -13.51 -13.40
N ARG A 10 13.79 -12.74 -12.48
CA ARG A 10 13.48 -13.22 -11.12
C ARG A 10 12.11 -13.87 -10.99
N HIS A 11 11.09 -13.39 -11.72
CA HIS A 11 9.70 -13.76 -11.44
C HIS A 11 8.98 -14.46 -12.60
N ALA A 12 9.62 -14.71 -13.76
CA ALA A 12 8.97 -15.42 -14.87
C ALA A 12 8.47 -16.82 -14.50
N HIS A 13 9.13 -17.50 -13.56
CA HIS A 13 8.77 -18.82 -13.07
C HIS A 13 7.92 -18.79 -11.79
N LEU A 14 7.56 -17.58 -11.31
CA LEU A 14 6.82 -17.38 -10.08
C LEU A 14 5.37 -17.00 -10.38
N ARG A 15 4.52 -17.31 -9.41
CA ARG A 15 3.09 -17.03 -9.40
C ARG A 15 2.73 -16.31 -8.12
N TRP A 16 1.69 -15.49 -8.20
CA TRP A 16 1.14 -14.72 -7.10
C TRP A 16 -0.21 -15.30 -6.67
N LYS A 17 -0.33 -15.57 -5.37
CA LYS A 17 -1.60 -15.86 -4.73
C LYS A 17 -2.07 -14.62 -3.97
N GLY A 18 -3.30 -14.20 -4.22
CA GLY A 18 -3.93 -13.12 -3.42
C GLY A 18 -3.89 -13.47 -1.93
N PHE A 19 -3.61 -12.47 -1.09
CA PHE A 19 -3.61 -12.69 0.36
C PHE A 19 -5.03 -13.09 0.83
N SER A 20 -5.08 -14.01 1.78
CA SER A 20 -6.34 -14.42 2.44
C SER A 20 -6.44 -13.93 3.89
N SER A 21 -5.43 -13.18 4.34
CA SER A 21 -5.29 -12.70 5.71
C SER A 21 -4.57 -11.36 5.73
N PHE A 22 -4.97 -10.48 6.64
CA PHE A 22 -4.35 -9.19 6.93
C PHE A 22 -3.28 -9.28 8.02
N ALA A 23 -2.81 -10.49 8.37
CA ALA A 23 -1.74 -10.67 9.36
C ALA A 23 -0.46 -9.87 9.00
N PHE A 24 -0.20 -9.62 7.72
CA PHE A 24 0.90 -8.75 7.27
C PHE A 24 0.79 -7.30 7.77
N ALA A 25 -0.43 -6.84 8.07
CA ALA A 25 -0.72 -5.50 8.55
C ALA A 25 -0.96 -5.45 10.08
N ALA A 26 -0.78 -6.56 10.81
CA ALA A 26 -1.08 -6.64 12.24
C ALA A 26 -0.24 -5.67 13.10
N SER A 27 0.95 -5.30 12.61
CA SER A 27 1.83 -4.31 13.24
C SER A 27 1.73 -2.90 12.64
N THR A 28 0.80 -2.66 11.72
CA THR A 28 0.63 -1.36 11.06
C THR A 28 -0.20 -0.43 11.92
N THR A 29 0.45 0.52 12.60
CA THR A 29 -0.23 1.53 13.43
C THR A 29 -0.88 2.64 12.62
N LEU A 30 -0.27 3.02 11.49
CA LEU A 30 -0.73 4.09 10.62
C LEU A 30 -0.69 3.60 9.18
N ALA A 31 -1.74 3.85 8.42
CA ALA A 31 -1.77 3.56 6.99
C ALA A 31 -1.92 4.86 6.19
N PRO A 32 -1.01 5.17 5.26
CA PRO A 32 -1.14 6.34 4.40
C PRO A 32 -2.43 6.24 3.57
N LEU A 33 -2.98 7.41 3.23
CA LEU A 33 -4.21 7.51 2.45
C LEU A 33 -3.96 8.23 1.13
N ALA A 34 -4.72 7.83 0.12
CA ALA A 34 -4.82 8.56 -1.13
C ALA A 34 -5.96 9.59 -1.10
N ALA A 35 -5.81 10.72 -1.80
CA ALA A 35 -6.86 11.75 -1.91
C ALA A 35 -8.22 11.15 -2.34
N ALA A 36 -8.21 10.22 -3.29
CA ALA A 36 -9.39 9.57 -3.84
C ALA A 36 -10.19 8.73 -2.82
N GLU A 37 -9.60 8.36 -1.68
CA GLU A 37 -10.26 7.52 -0.67
C GLU A 37 -10.69 8.25 0.60
N ILE A 38 -10.32 9.52 0.80
CA ILE A 38 -10.56 10.24 2.06
C ILE A 38 -12.03 10.19 2.48
N SER A 39 -12.96 10.43 1.55
CA SER A 39 -14.39 10.44 1.86
C SER A 39 -14.91 9.08 2.38
N GLN A 40 -14.35 7.97 1.91
CA GLN A 40 -14.72 6.64 2.41
C GLN A 40 -13.98 6.30 3.70
N ALA A 41 -12.69 6.63 3.78
CA ALA A 41 -11.88 6.40 4.96
C ALA A 41 -12.40 7.18 6.18
N ALA A 42 -12.76 8.45 6.02
CA ALA A 42 -13.27 9.32 7.08
C ALA A 42 -14.59 8.83 7.70
N LEU A 43 -15.38 8.04 6.96
CA LEU A 43 -16.63 7.46 7.46
C LEU A 43 -16.41 6.18 8.29
N ALA A 44 -15.21 5.59 8.24
CA ALA A 44 -14.95 4.26 8.78
C ALA A 44 -13.74 4.18 9.71
N LEU A 45 -12.80 5.13 9.62
CA LEU A 45 -11.51 5.10 10.30
C LEU A 45 -11.21 6.50 10.88
N PRO A 46 -10.60 6.58 12.08
CA PRO A 46 -10.01 7.83 12.55
C PRO A 46 -8.89 8.25 11.60
N LEU A 47 -8.91 9.51 11.18
CA LEU A 47 -7.89 10.09 10.32
C LEU A 47 -7.06 11.08 11.11
N ALA A 48 -5.77 11.15 10.80
CA ALA A 48 -4.85 12.11 11.40
C ALA A 48 -4.00 12.76 10.31
N PHE A 49 -3.75 14.06 10.47
CA PHE A 49 -2.62 14.71 9.81
C PHE A 49 -1.34 14.30 10.55
N ILE A 50 -0.27 14.08 9.79
CA ILE A 50 1.01 13.63 10.34
C ILE A 50 2.12 14.43 9.68
N GLU A 51 2.98 15.01 10.52
CA GLU A 51 4.25 15.59 10.11
C GLU A 51 5.37 14.53 10.24
N ARG A 52 6.13 14.32 9.15
CA ARG A 52 7.35 13.50 9.17
C ARG A 52 8.43 14.17 8.34
N ASP A 53 9.61 14.33 8.92
CA ASP A 53 10.76 14.95 8.25
C ASP A 53 10.43 16.32 7.62
N GLY A 54 9.55 17.09 8.27
CA GLY A 54 9.08 18.40 7.79
C GLY A 54 8.02 18.35 6.70
N HIS A 55 7.48 17.17 6.38
CA HIS A 55 6.42 16.98 5.39
C HIS A 55 5.10 16.58 6.03
N TRP A 56 4.02 17.22 5.57
CA TRP A 56 2.66 16.96 6.03
C TRP A 56 1.95 15.96 5.14
N SER A 57 1.28 15.00 5.76
CA SER A 57 0.47 13.99 5.10
C SER A 57 -0.77 13.67 5.92
N MET A 58 -1.63 12.79 5.42
CA MET A 58 -2.77 12.25 6.15
C MET A 58 -2.73 10.72 6.13
N ALA A 59 -3.07 10.12 7.27
CA ALA A 59 -3.13 8.67 7.43
C ALA A 59 -4.37 8.24 8.21
N ALA A 60 -4.79 7.00 8.00
CA ALA A 60 -5.70 6.31 8.89
C ALA A 60 -4.96 5.83 10.15
N VAL A 61 -5.53 6.09 11.32
CA VAL A 61 -5.03 5.61 12.60
C VAL A 61 -5.60 4.23 12.86
N LEU A 62 -4.73 3.22 12.83
CA LEU A 62 -5.10 1.82 12.97
C LEU A 62 -4.78 1.25 14.36
N GLY A 63 -3.91 1.89 15.13
CA GLY A 63 -3.59 1.48 16.50
C GLY A 63 -3.25 2.65 17.41
N LEU A 64 -3.27 2.41 18.72
CA LEU A 64 -2.94 3.43 19.74
C LEU A 64 -1.46 3.42 20.11
N MET A 65 -0.77 2.31 19.84
CA MET A 65 0.65 2.13 20.11
C MET A 65 1.41 1.76 18.83
N PRO A 66 2.71 2.11 18.71
CA PRO A 66 3.56 1.63 17.64
C PRO A 66 3.57 0.10 17.57
N GLY A 67 3.48 -0.46 16.36
CA GLY A 67 3.50 -1.91 16.16
C GLY A 67 2.17 -2.61 16.42
N GLN A 68 1.06 -1.87 16.48
CA GLN A 68 -0.28 -2.40 16.75
C GLN A 68 -1.26 -1.97 15.67
N ASN A 69 -2.09 -2.91 15.19
CA ASN A 69 -3.26 -2.65 14.38
C ASN A 69 -4.50 -3.26 15.04
N LEU A 70 -5.42 -2.42 15.52
CA LEU A 70 -6.66 -2.82 16.18
C LEU A 70 -7.76 -3.25 15.20
N TYR A 71 -7.55 -3.06 13.90
CA TYR A 71 -8.47 -3.49 12.84
C TYR A 71 -8.14 -4.88 12.30
N VAL A 72 -7.10 -5.55 12.81
CA VAL A 72 -6.77 -6.93 12.45
C VAL A 72 -6.90 -7.81 13.69
N ASP A 73 -7.77 -8.82 13.63
CA ASP A 73 -7.92 -9.74 14.74
C ASP A 73 -6.81 -10.82 14.79
N ALA A 74 -6.84 -11.67 15.80
CA ALA A 74 -5.87 -12.76 15.97
C ALA A 74 -5.92 -13.82 14.85
N GLY A 75 -7.02 -13.90 14.10
CA GLY A 75 -7.15 -14.75 12.90
C GLY A 75 -6.65 -14.06 11.63
N GLY A 76 -6.24 -12.79 11.70
CA GLY A 76 -5.84 -11.97 10.57
C GLY A 76 -7.02 -11.49 9.72
N VAL A 77 -8.22 -11.41 10.29
CA VAL A 77 -9.41 -10.85 9.63
C VAL A 77 -9.44 -9.34 9.85
N TRP A 78 -9.77 -8.59 8.79
CA TRP A 78 -10.00 -7.16 8.91
C TRP A 78 -11.38 -6.89 9.52
N LEU A 79 -11.41 -6.10 10.60
CA LEU A 79 -12.60 -5.78 11.38
C LEU A 79 -13.29 -4.47 10.95
N GLY A 80 -12.60 -3.63 10.17
CA GLY A 80 -13.10 -2.32 9.75
C GLY A 80 -14.04 -2.39 8.55
N ARG A 81 -14.90 -1.37 8.40
CA ARG A 81 -15.78 -1.23 7.23
C ARG A 81 -15.07 -0.76 5.96
N TYR A 82 -13.88 -0.21 6.12
CA TYR A 82 -13.03 0.28 5.04
C TYR A 82 -11.60 -0.23 5.25
N ILE A 83 -10.95 -0.70 4.19
CA ILE A 83 -9.54 -1.12 4.18
C ILE A 83 -8.76 -0.03 3.42
N PRO A 84 -7.78 0.65 4.00
CA PRO A 84 -6.95 1.63 3.27
C PRO A 84 -6.35 1.07 1.98
N ALA A 85 -6.31 1.86 0.91
CA ALA A 85 -5.84 1.42 -0.41
C ALA A 85 -4.41 0.85 -0.36
N ALA A 86 -3.54 1.45 0.46
CA ALA A 86 -2.17 1.01 0.70
C ALA A 86 -2.04 -0.45 1.20
N LEU A 87 -3.10 -1.02 1.79
CA LEU A 87 -3.10 -2.42 2.27
C LEU A 87 -3.68 -3.40 1.25
N ARG A 88 -4.38 -2.94 0.21
CA ARG A 88 -5.13 -3.81 -0.73
C ARG A 88 -4.27 -4.46 -1.80
N GLY A 89 -3.10 -3.90 -2.08
CA GLY A 89 -2.20 -4.39 -3.12
C GLY A 89 -1.17 -5.41 -2.64
N TYR A 90 -1.18 -5.82 -1.36
CA TYR A 90 -0.17 -6.74 -0.83
C TYR A 90 -0.09 -8.03 -1.68
N PRO A 91 1.11 -8.53 -2.05
CA PRO A 91 2.44 -8.10 -1.62
C PRO A 91 3.12 -7.08 -2.54
N PHE A 92 2.39 -6.46 -3.46
CA PHE A 92 2.94 -5.48 -4.40
C PHE A 92 3.04 -4.09 -3.79
N LEU A 93 4.08 -3.36 -4.20
CA LEU A 93 4.32 -1.97 -3.81
C LEU A 93 4.90 -1.20 -5.00
N ILE A 94 4.80 0.13 -4.95
CA ILE A 94 5.55 1.02 -5.85
C ILE A 94 6.78 1.49 -5.08
N GLY A 95 7.97 1.29 -5.65
CA GLY A 95 9.22 1.73 -5.04
C GLY A 95 9.31 3.26 -4.94
N ALA A 96 10.29 3.78 -4.21
CA ALA A 96 10.62 5.19 -4.25
C ALA A 96 11.86 5.39 -5.14
N ARG A 97 11.78 6.28 -6.14
CA ARG A 97 12.94 6.76 -6.91
C ARG A 97 12.79 8.25 -7.16
N ALA A 98 13.87 9.00 -6.94
CA ALA A 98 13.92 10.45 -7.14
C ALA A 98 13.95 10.84 -8.62
N ASP A 99 14.59 10.02 -9.47
CA ASP A 99 14.99 10.44 -10.82
C ASP A 99 14.34 9.63 -11.96
N SER A 100 13.43 8.71 -11.65
CA SER A 100 12.73 7.90 -12.66
C SER A 100 11.33 7.51 -12.19
N GLU A 101 10.52 7.01 -13.12
CA GLU A 101 9.27 6.32 -12.78
C GLU A 101 9.56 5.25 -11.71
N PRO A 102 8.81 5.26 -10.60
CA PRO A 102 9.10 4.36 -9.50
C PRO A 102 8.77 2.91 -9.89
N PRO A 103 9.70 1.96 -9.68
CA PRO A 103 9.54 0.63 -10.22
C PRO A 103 8.48 -0.17 -9.44
N PRO A 104 7.74 -1.07 -10.12
CA PRO A 104 6.90 -2.05 -9.45
C PRO A 104 7.78 -3.00 -8.62
N CYS A 105 7.39 -3.22 -7.37
CA CYS A 105 8.10 -4.02 -6.40
C CYS A 105 7.18 -5.05 -5.74
N ILE A 106 7.76 -6.07 -5.12
CA ILE A 106 7.06 -7.01 -4.25
C ILE A 106 7.79 -7.21 -2.93
N ASP A 107 7.04 -7.56 -1.88
CA ASP A 107 7.58 -8.18 -0.68
C ASP A 107 7.80 -9.69 -0.93
N ALA A 108 9.06 -10.05 -1.18
CA ALA A 108 9.52 -11.43 -1.38
C ALA A 108 9.27 -12.32 -0.15
N SER A 109 9.22 -11.72 1.04
CA SER A 109 9.03 -12.45 2.30
C SER A 109 7.56 -12.71 2.63
N SER A 110 6.64 -12.34 1.74
CA SER A 110 5.19 -12.48 1.96
C SER A 110 4.68 -13.92 2.02
N GLY A 111 5.41 -14.87 1.42
CA GLY A 111 4.92 -16.23 1.19
C GLY A 111 3.79 -16.33 0.14
N LEU A 112 3.41 -15.21 -0.50
CA LEU A 112 2.37 -15.14 -1.51
C LEU A 112 2.91 -15.25 -2.95
N VAL A 113 4.23 -15.24 -3.09
CA VAL A 113 4.93 -15.35 -4.37
C VAL A 113 5.71 -16.66 -4.36
N THR A 114 5.24 -17.64 -5.14
CA THR A 114 5.77 -19.01 -5.13
C THR A 114 5.83 -19.58 -6.55
N PRO A 115 6.63 -20.63 -6.81
CA PRO A 115 6.57 -21.35 -8.09
C PRO A 115 5.29 -22.17 -8.30
N GLY A 116 4.39 -22.24 -7.30
CA GLY A 116 3.29 -23.20 -7.22
C GLY A 116 1.98 -22.69 -7.81
N GLU A 117 1.00 -22.41 -6.96
CA GLU A 117 -0.35 -21.98 -7.36
C GLU A 117 -0.46 -20.46 -7.50
N GLY A 118 -1.49 -20.01 -8.22
CA GLY A 118 -1.88 -18.61 -8.34
C GLY A 118 -1.77 -18.06 -9.76
N GLU A 119 -1.71 -16.75 -9.86
CA GLU A 119 -1.64 -16.01 -11.12
C GLU A 119 -0.18 -15.87 -11.58
N PRO A 120 0.15 -16.16 -12.85
CA PRO A 120 1.51 -15.97 -13.33
C PRO A 120 1.88 -14.50 -13.31
N PHE A 121 3.15 -14.17 -13.04
CA PHE A 121 3.62 -12.78 -13.10
C PHE A 121 3.72 -12.26 -14.52
N PHE A 122 4.10 -13.12 -15.46
CA PHE A 122 4.30 -12.79 -16.86
C PHE A 122 3.45 -13.68 -17.77
N ASP A 123 3.04 -13.13 -18.90
CA ASP A 123 2.38 -13.88 -19.98
C ASP A 123 3.39 -14.59 -20.90
N GLU A 124 2.88 -15.33 -21.89
CA GLU A 124 3.70 -16.06 -22.86
C GLU A 124 4.56 -15.13 -23.75
N ALA A 125 4.14 -13.88 -23.95
CA ALA A 125 4.91 -12.87 -24.67
C ALA A 125 6.04 -12.27 -23.81
N GLY A 126 6.06 -12.55 -22.51
CA GLY A 126 7.02 -12.02 -21.55
C GLY A 126 6.69 -10.64 -21.00
N SER A 127 5.46 -10.17 -21.21
CA SER A 127 4.91 -8.97 -20.56
C SER A 127 4.30 -9.33 -19.21
N LEU A 128 4.07 -8.36 -18.32
CA LEU A 128 3.32 -8.62 -17.09
C LEU A 128 1.94 -9.20 -17.41
N SER A 129 1.49 -10.18 -16.64
CA SER A 129 0.16 -10.76 -16.84
C SER A 129 -0.93 -9.69 -16.64
N PRO A 130 -2.12 -9.86 -17.25
CA PRO A 130 -3.21 -8.89 -17.11
C PRO A 130 -3.57 -8.59 -15.65
N THR A 131 -3.58 -9.61 -14.80
CA THR A 131 -3.91 -9.48 -13.38
C THR A 131 -2.85 -8.68 -12.62
N VAL A 132 -1.56 -8.98 -12.82
CA VAL A 132 -0.48 -8.22 -12.18
C VAL A 132 -0.46 -6.77 -12.69
N THR A 133 -0.66 -6.57 -14.00
CA THR A 133 -0.75 -5.24 -14.61
C THR A 133 -1.88 -4.41 -13.99
N GLN A 134 -3.04 -5.01 -13.73
CA GLN A 134 -4.17 -4.33 -13.10
C GLN A 134 -3.84 -3.89 -11.67
N VAL A 135 -3.17 -4.74 -10.89
CA VAL A 135 -2.76 -4.40 -9.52
C VAL A 135 -1.70 -3.31 -9.51
N MET A 136 -0.71 -3.37 -10.41
CA MET A 136 0.32 -2.33 -10.52
C MET A 136 -0.30 -0.98 -10.88
N ARG A 137 -1.21 -0.95 -11.85
CA ARG A 137 -1.92 0.28 -12.22
C ARG A 137 -2.72 0.85 -11.04
N PHE A 138 -3.38 0.00 -10.25
CA PHE A 138 -4.09 0.44 -9.05
C PHE A 138 -3.12 1.08 -8.03
N LEU A 139 -1.95 0.48 -7.82
CA LEU A 139 -0.96 1.02 -6.90
C LEU A 139 -0.30 2.31 -7.40
N GLU A 140 -0.01 2.42 -8.69
CA GLU A 140 0.48 3.65 -9.33
C GLU A 140 -0.54 4.79 -9.17
N GLN A 141 -1.81 4.52 -9.44
CA GLN A 141 -2.89 5.51 -9.24
C GLN A 141 -3.05 5.90 -7.78
N THR A 142 -2.90 4.93 -6.86
CA THR A 142 -2.94 5.18 -5.42
C THR A 142 -1.78 6.08 -4.99
N ALA A 143 -0.55 5.77 -5.42
CA ALA A 143 0.64 6.57 -5.10
C ALA A 143 0.56 7.99 -5.67
N GLN A 144 0.07 8.14 -6.91
CA GLN A 144 -0.14 9.46 -7.50
C GLN A 144 -1.20 10.26 -6.72
N SER A 145 -2.27 9.60 -6.29
CA SER A 145 -3.32 10.23 -5.49
C SER A 145 -2.89 10.52 -4.04
N GLU A 146 -1.93 9.77 -3.50
CA GLU A 146 -1.27 10.06 -2.22
C GLU A 146 -0.40 11.31 -2.34
N ALA A 147 0.39 11.45 -3.41
CA ALA A 147 1.16 12.67 -3.67
C ALA A 147 0.27 13.93 -3.76
N THR A 148 -0.88 13.83 -4.43
CA THR A 148 -1.88 14.92 -4.44
C THR A 148 -2.41 15.26 -3.04
N LEU A 149 -2.57 14.26 -2.16
CA LEU A 149 -2.99 14.51 -0.79
C LEU A 149 -1.89 15.18 0.03
N VAL A 150 -0.63 14.79 -0.16
CA VAL A 150 0.52 15.47 0.44
C VAL A 150 0.53 16.94 0.04
N ASP A 151 0.43 17.26 -1.25
CA ASP A 151 0.39 18.66 -1.73
C ASP A 151 -0.75 19.47 -1.08
N ALA A 152 -1.91 18.85 -0.89
CA ALA A 152 -3.05 19.47 -0.21
C ALA A 152 -2.77 19.70 1.28
N CYS A 153 -2.15 18.73 1.97
CA CYS A 153 -1.77 18.86 3.38
C CYS A 153 -0.70 19.95 3.57
N GLU A 154 0.30 20.02 2.70
CA GLU A 154 1.31 21.09 2.69
C GLU A 154 0.66 22.46 2.48
N THR A 155 -0.32 22.55 1.57
CA THR A 155 -1.08 23.78 1.36
C THR A 155 -1.81 24.19 2.65
N LEU A 156 -2.48 23.26 3.34
CA LEU A 156 -3.13 23.53 4.63
C LEU A 156 -2.10 23.96 5.70
N ALA A 157 -0.95 23.29 5.78
CA ALA A 157 0.12 23.65 6.71
C ALA A 157 0.63 25.08 6.46
N SER A 158 0.72 25.52 5.20
CA SER A 158 1.13 26.88 4.85
C SER A 158 0.18 27.97 5.36
N PHE A 159 -1.08 27.63 5.63
CA PHE A 159 -2.07 28.50 6.27
C PHE A 159 -2.10 28.39 7.80
N ALA A 160 -1.20 27.60 8.39
CA ALA A 160 -1.11 27.36 9.84
C ALA A 160 -2.41 26.80 10.46
N VAL A 161 -3.15 25.98 9.72
CA VAL A 161 -4.37 25.30 10.22
C VAL A 161 -4.13 23.88 10.70
N LEU A 162 -2.89 23.39 10.62
CA LEU A 162 -2.47 22.08 11.11
C LEU A 162 -1.55 22.26 12.34
N GLU A 163 -1.67 21.37 13.30
CA GLU A 163 -0.85 21.29 14.51
C GLU A 163 -0.37 19.84 14.70
N ALA A 164 0.86 19.68 15.19
CA ALA A 164 1.52 18.38 15.36
C ALA A 164 1.25 17.76 16.73
#